data_AF-A0A5P8P429-F1
#
_entry.id   AF-A0A5P8P429-F1
#
_cell.length_a   1.000
_cell.length_b   1.000
_cell.length_c   1.000
_cell.angle_alpha   90.00
_cell.angle_beta   90.00
_cell.angle_gamma   90.00
#
_symmetry.space_group_name_H-M   'P 1'
#
loop_
_entity.id
_entity.type
_entity.pdbx_description
1 polymer ?
#
loop_
_entity_poly.entity_id
_entity_poly.type
_entity_poly.pdbx_seq_one_letter_code
_entity_poly.pdbx_strand_id
1 'polypeptide(L)'
;MKTRYSPLVKLKKSTMDKSERQVQQKNADLNNAKKALESSYNSLDDISQPTSGNINNLLASRSLLSSQRDLIEHNKSWVSYANKQLEAAKLQFKKDMIEFEKFKYLEVQEIKKYQKELKVKETKDLDEIALMTFGKDYK
;
A
#
# COMPACT_ATOMS: atom_id res chain seq x y z
N MET A 1 -20.37 2.51 19.75
CA MET A 1 -21.22 1.31 19.56
C MET A 1 -20.45 0.26 18.78
N LYS A 2 -20.48 -1.00 19.22
CA LYS A 2 -19.95 -2.12 18.43
C LYS A 2 -21.06 -2.55 17.48
N THR A 3 -20.86 -2.37 16.17
CA THR A 3 -21.79 -2.84 15.14
C THR A 3 -21.50 -4.30 14.80
N ARG A 4 -22.39 -4.94 14.03
CA ARG A 4 -22.13 -6.31 13.54
C ARG A 4 -20.93 -6.33 12.59
N TYR A 5 -20.66 -5.22 11.91
CA TYR A 5 -19.56 -5.08 10.97
C TYR A 5 -18.23 -4.63 11.62
N SER A 6 -18.21 -4.14 12.86
CA SER A 6 -16.98 -3.65 13.50
C SER A 6 -15.81 -4.67 13.49
N PRO A 7 -16.00 -5.98 13.73
CA PRO A 7 -14.93 -6.96 13.61
C PRO A 7 -14.42 -7.12 12.17
N LEU A 8 -15.32 -7.09 11.19
CA LEU A 8 -14.99 -7.22 9.77
C LEU A 8 -14.24 -6.00 9.24
N VAL A 9 -14.65 -4.79 9.64
CA VAL A 9 -13.96 -3.54 9.31
C VAL A 9 -12.53 -3.55 9.86
N LYS A 10 -12.34 -4.00 11.11
CA LYS A 10 -10.99 -4.14 11.71
C LYS A 10 -10.13 -5.15 10.96
N LEU A 11 -10.69 -6.31 10.62
CA LEU A 11 -9.98 -7.34 9.86
C LEU A 11 -9.54 -6.81 8.49
N LYS A 12 -10.46 -6.18 7.74
CA LYS A 12 -10.18 -5.64 6.41
C LYS A 12 -9.21 -4.47 6.45
N LYS A 13 -9.28 -3.63 7.49
CA LYS A 13 -8.27 -2.59 7.73
C LYS A 13 -6.88 -3.21 7.92
N SER A 14 -6.76 -4.25 8.76
CA SER A 14 -5.48 -4.93 8.95
C SER A 14 -4.94 -5.56 7.66
N THR A 15 -5.82 -6.12 6.81
CA THR A 15 -5.43 -6.64 5.49
C THR A 15 -4.93 -5.53 4.57
N MET A 16 -5.64 -4.40 4.50
CA MET A 16 -5.23 -3.22 3.74
C MET A 16 -3.88 -2.67 4.22
N ASP A 17 -3.69 -2.53 5.54
CA ASP A 17 -2.43 -2.05 6.13
C ASP A 17 -1.26 -3.01 5.79
N LYS A 18 -1.52 -4.32 5.70
CA LYS A 18 -0.53 -5.31 5.27
C LYS A 18 -0.17 -5.17 3.80
N SER A 19 -1.15 -4.99 2.91
CA SER A 19 -0.86 -4.79 1.49
C SER A 19 -0.20 -3.44 1.21
N GLU A 20 -0.50 -2.39 1.99
CA GLU A 20 0.22 -1.12 1.94
C GLU A 20 1.70 -1.30 2.26
N ARG A 21 2.02 -2.00 3.35
CA ARG A 21 3.41 -2.31 3.71
C ARG A 21 4.12 -3.11 2.62
N GLN A 22 3.43 -4.04 1.96
CA GLN A 22 4.00 -4.77 0.83
C GLN A 22 4.31 -3.84 -0.34
N VAL A 23 3.43 -2.90 -0.68
CA VAL A 23 3.70 -1.89 -1.72
C VAL A 23 4.93 -1.05 -1.36
N GLN A 24 5.03 -0.60 -0.10
CA GLN A 24 6.19 0.16 0.37
C GLN A 24 7.49 -0.65 0.24
N GLN A 25 7.47 -1.92 0.63
CA GLN A 25 8.61 -2.83 0.48
C GLN A 25 9.00 -3.01 -0.99
N LYS A 26 8.04 -3.28 -1.88
CA LYS A 26 8.32 -3.43 -3.32
C LYS A 26 8.82 -2.16 -3.98
N ASN A 27 8.38 -1.00 -3.49
CA ASN A 27 8.90 0.29 -3.96
C ASN A 27 10.36 0.50 -3.52
N ALA A 28 10.72 0.09 -2.29
CA ALA A 28 12.10 0.09 -1.83
C ALA A 28 12.97 -0.87 -2.65
N ASP A 29 12.48 -2.08 -2.93
CA ASP A 29 13.16 -3.07 -3.78
C ASP A 29 13.45 -2.50 -5.18
N LEU A 30 12.48 -1.82 -5.80
CA LEU A 30 12.64 -1.17 -7.10
C LEU A 30 13.70 -0.05 -7.05
N ASN A 31 13.69 0.78 -6.01
CA ASN A 31 14.68 1.83 -5.85
C ASN A 31 16.09 1.26 -5.67
N ASN A 32 16.23 0.18 -4.90
CA ASN A 32 17.51 -0.51 -4.74
C ASN A 32 18.00 -1.10 -6.07
N ALA A 33 17.10 -1.71 -6.86
CA ALA A 33 17.42 -2.22 -8.18
C ALA A 33 17.89 -1.12 -9.13
N LYS A 34 17.23 0.05 -9.12
CA LYS A 34 17.63 1.22 -9.92
C LYS A 34 19.00 1.77 -9.51
N LYS A 35 19.26 1.88 -8.21
CA LYS A 35 20.57 2.28 -7.69
C LYS A 35 21.67 1.30 -8.09
N ALA A 36 21.41 0.00 -8.01
CA ALA A 36 22.36 -1.03 -8.44
C ALA A 36 22.68 -0.91 -9.94
N LEU A 37 21.66 -0.66 -10.77
CA LEU A 37 21.84 -0.40 -12.20
C LEU A 37 22.68 0.86 -12.45
N GLU A 38 22.40 1.95 -11.74
CA GLU A 38 23.18 3.19 -11.83
C GLU A 38 24.64 2.99 -11.43
N SER A 39 24.89 2.31 -10.30
CA SER A 39 26.25 1.93 -9.89
C SER A 39 26.95 1.07 -10.94
N SER A 40 26.21 0.20 -11.64
CA SER A 40 26.78 -0.62 -12.71
C SER A 40 27.20 0.20 -13.93
N TYR A 41 26.46 1.26 -14.25
CA TYR A 41 26.85 2.21 -15.29
C TYR A 41 28.08 3.01 -14.88
N ASN A 42 28.13 3.51 -13.64
CA ASN A 42 29.29 4.23 -13.13
C ASN A 42 30.56 3.35 -13.17
N SER A 43 30.45 2.08 -12.75
CA SER A 43 31.55 1.14 -12.82
C SER A 43 31.98 0.79 -14.25
N LEU A 44 31.10 0.96 -15.26
CA LEU A 44 31.48 0.79 -16.66
C LEU A 44 32.32 1.97 -17.15
N ASP A 45 31.96 3.20 -16.75
CA ASP A 45 32.69 4.42 -17.10
C ASP A 45 34.10 4.47 -16.49
N ASP A 46 34.28 3.85 -15.32
CA ASP A 46 35.58 3.71 -14.65
C ASP A 46 36.54 2.76 -15.39
N ILE A 47 36.05 1.91 -16.30
CA ILE A 47 36.90 0.96 -17.05
C ILE A 47 37.61 1.70 -18.20
N SER A 48 38.84 2.14 -17.93
CA SER A 48 39.72 2.67 -18.97
C SER A 48 40.25 1.57 -19.90
N GLN A 49 40.24 1.84 -21.21
CA GLN A 49 40.89 0.98 -22.19
C GLN A 49 42.39 1.29 -22.26
N PRO A 50 43.27 0.27 -22.27
CA PRO A 50 44.69 0.48 -22.43
C PRO A 50 44.97 0.98 -23.86
N THR A 51 45.53 2.19 -23.98
CA THR A 51 45.95 2.79 -25.27
C THR A 51 47.33 2.30 -25.73
N SER A 52 48.12 1.73 -24.81
CA SER A 52 49.42 1.12 -25.06
C SER A 52 49.69 0.02 -24.02
N GLY A 53 50.45 -1.02 -24.39
CA GLY A 53 50.86 -2.08 -23.45
C GLY A 53 50.79 -3.49 -24.02
N ASN A 54 50.90 -4.49 -23.14
CA ASN A 54 50.86 -5.92 -23.48
C ASN A 54 49.44 -6.34 -23.92
N ILE A 55 49.35 -7.21 -24.93
CA ILE A 55 48.09 -7.78 -25.44
C ILE A 55 47.25 -8.47 -24.34
N ASN A 56 47.90 -9.02 -23.31
CA ASN A 56 47.22 -9.61 -22.16
C ASN A 56 46.37 -8.59 -21.40
N ASN A 57 46.81 -7.33 -21.30
CA ASN A 57 46.05 -6.26 -20.65
C ASN A 57 44.81 -5.90 -21.46
N LEU A 58 44.92 -5.89 -22.79
CA LEU A 58 43.78 -5.65 -23.68
C LEU A 58 42.71 -6.76 -23.54
N LEU A 59 43.14 -8.03 -23.50
CA LEU A 59 42.23 -9.16 -23.31
C LEU A 59 41.53 -9.12 -21.94
N ALA A 60 42.27 -8.77 -20.88
CA ALA A 60 41.70 -8.59 -19.54
C ALA A 60 40.65 -7.47 -19.51
N SER A 61 40.95 -6.29 -20.08
CA SER A 61 40.00 -5.18 -20.17
C SER A 61 38.77 -5.55 -21.00
N ARG A 62 38.92 -6.32 -22.09
CA ARG A 62 37.77 -6.80 -22.86
C ARG A 62 36.87 -7.74 -22.07
N SER A 63 37.46 -8.69 -21.33
CA SER A 63 36.72 -9.62 -20.47
C SER A 63 35.96 -8.87 -19.36
N LEU A 64 36.60 -7.87 -18.76
CA LEU A 64 35.97 -7.00 -17.76
C LEU A 64 34.79 -6.22 -18.34
N LEU A 65 34.96 -5.61 -19.54
CA LEU A 65 33.89 -4.90 -20.23
C LEU A 65 32.72 -5.81 -20.61
N SER A 66 32.96 -7.04 -21.06
CA SER A 66 31.88 -8.00 -21.33
C SER A 66 31.13 -8.37 -20.07
N SER A 67 31.84 -8.71 -18.99
CA SER A 67 31.23 -9.04 -17.70
C SER A 67 30.38 -7.88 -17.17
N GLN A 68 30.87 -6.64 -17.28
CA GLN A 68 30.13 -5.46 -16.83
C GLN A 68 28.87 -5.21 -17.66
N ARG A 69 28.91 -5.47 -18.98
CA ARG A 69 27.73 -5.39 -19.84
C ARG A 69 26.67 -6.44 -19.48
N ASP A 70 27.10 -7.67 -19.21
CA ASP A 70 26.20 -8.75 -18.77
C ASP A 70 25.53 -8.40 -17.44
N LEU A 71 26.29 -7.80 -16.51
CA LEU A 71 25.78 -7.34 -15.22
C LEU A 71 24.77 -6.19 -15.37
N ILE A 72 25.03 -5.24 -16.27
CA ILE A 72 24.06 -4.17 -16.61
C ILE A 72 22.77 -4.77 -17.17
N GLU A 73 22.86 -5.75 -18.07
CA GLU A 73 21.69 -6.37 -18.69
C GLU A 73 20.86 -7.17 -17.66
N HIS A 74 21.55 -7.85 -16.74
CA HIS A 74 20.92 -8.48 -15.58
C HIS A 74 20.19 -7.46 -14.70
N ASN A 75 20.84 -6.34 -14.37
CA ASN A 75 20.25 -5.31 -13.52
C ASN A 75 19.06 -4.60 -14.19
N LYS A 76 19.08 -4.40 -15.51
CA LYS A 76 17.90 -3.91 -16.26
C LYS A 76 16.73 -4.90 -16.16
N SER A 77 17.02 -6.19 -16.35
CA SER A 77 16.02 -7.24 -16.24
C SER A 77 15.43 -7.29 -14.83
N TRP A 78 16.28 -7.12 -13.81
CA TRP A 78 15.88 -7.04 -12.41
C TRP A 78 14.99 -5.82 -12.11
N VAL A 79 15.32 -4.64 -12.64
CA VAL A 79 14.47 -3.44 -12.53
C VAL A 79 13.10 -3.68 -13.16
N SER A 80 13.06 -4.29 -14.35
CA SER A 80 11.80 -4.63 -15.04
C SER A 80 10.95 -5.60 -14.20
N TYR A 81 11.58 -6.63 -13.62
CA TYR A 81 10.93 -7.57 -12.73
C TYR A 81 10.38 -6.89 -11.46
N ALA A 82 11.21 -6.09 -10.78
CA ALA A 82 10.80 -5.34 -9.59
C ALA A 82 9.63 -4.39 -9.88
N ASN A 83 9.63 -3.75 -11.05
CA ASN A 83 8.54 -2.89 -11.48
C ASN A 83 7.22 -3.67 -11.66
N LYS A 84 7.27 -4.85 -12.31
CA LYS A 84 6.09 -5.72 -12.45
C LYS A 84 5.54 -6.17 -11.09
N GLN A 85 6.43 -6.50 -10.15
CA GLN A 85 6.05 -6.89 -8.78
C GLN A 85 5.39 -5.73 -8.02
N LEU A 86 5.90 -4.50 -8.19
CA LEU A 86 5.30 -3.31 -7.61
C LEU A 86 3.88 -3.06 -8.16
N GLU A 87 3.69 -3.18 -9.48
CA GLU A 87 2.38 -3.00 -10.09
C GLU A 87 1.38 -4.06 -9.63
N ALA A 88 1.81 -5.32 -9.51
CA ALA A 88 0.97 -6.38 -8.94
C ALA A 88 0.57 -6.09 -7.48
N ALA A 89 1.51 -5.62 -6.65
CA ALA A 89 1.24 -5.24 -5.27
C ALA A 89 0.27 -4.05 -5.17
N LYS A 90 0.42 -3.03 -6.03
CA LYS A 90 -0.50 -1.88 -6.10
C LYS A 90 -1.91 -2.31 -6.48
N LEU A 91 -2.05 -3.22 -7.44
CA LEU A 91 -3.35 -3.77 -7.84
C LEU A 91 -4.02 -4.52 -6.68
N GLN A 92 -3.25 -5.30 -5.91
CA GLN A 92 -3.78 -5.98 -4.74
C GLN A 92 -4.21 -5.00 -3.65
N PHE A 93 -3.37 -4.01 -3.34
CA PHE A 93 -3.71 -2.96 -2.38
C PHE A 93 -5.00 -2.22 -2.77
N LYS A 94 -5.18 -1.89 -4.06
CA LYS A 94 -6.41 -1.27 -4.55
C LYS A 94 -7.65 -2.14 -4.30
N LYS A 95 -7.56 -3.46 -4.48
CA LYS A 95 -8.66 -4.39 -4.19
C LYS A 95 -8.98 -4.40 -2.70
N ASP A 96 -7.96 -4.52 -1.85
CA ASP A 96 -8.14 -4.56 -0.40
C ASP A 96 -8.73 -3.24 0.14
N MET A 97 -8.33 -2.10 -0.42
CA MET A 97 -8.88 -0.79 -0.10
C MET A 97 -10.37 -0.69 -0.44
N ILE A 98 -10.77 -1.13 -1.64
CA ILE A 98 -12.18 -1.16 -2.06
C ILE A 98 -13.00 -2.04 -1.12
N GLU A 99 -12.48 -3.21 -0.72
CA GLU A 99 -13.17 -4.08 0.24
C GLU A 99 -13.33 -3.41 1.61
N PHE A 100 -12.28 -2.79 2.13
CA PHE A 100 -12.34 -2.06 3.39
C PHE A 100 -13.40 -0.95 3.36
N GLU A 101 -13.44 -0.15 2.29
CA GLU A 101 -14.42 0.92 2.12
C GLU A 101 -15.86 0.40 2.08
N LYS A 102 -16.10 -0.73 1.40
CA LYS A 102 -17.43 -1.37 1.36
C LYS A 102 -17.92 -1.72 2.77
N PHE A 103 -17.10 -2.38 3.58
CA PHE A 103 -17.50 -2.75 4.94
C PHE A 103 -17.65 -1.53 5.85
N LYS A 104 -16.79 -0.51 5.69
CA LYS A 104 -16.89 0.75 6.42
C LYS A 104 -18.20 1.47 6.11
N TYR A 105 -18.63 1.46 4.85
CA TYR A 105 -19.91 2.04 4.45
C TYR A 105 -21.10 1.32 5.10
N LEU A 106 -21.10 -0.02 5.11
CA LEU A 106 -22.13 -0.82 5.79
C LEU A 106 -22.20 -0.53 7.30
N GLU A 107 -21.06 -0.40 7.96
CA GLU A 107 -20.99 0.00 9.37
C GLU A 107 -21.63 1.38 9.61
N VAL A 108 -21.33 2.36 8.76
CA VAL A 108 -21.91 3.71 8.86
C VAL A 108 -23.43 3.68 8.66
N GLN A 109 -23.94 2.84 7.76
CA GLN A 109 -25.38 2.67 7.57
C GLN A 109 -26.07 2.07 8.81
N GLU A 110 -25.49 1.06 9.44
CA GLU A 110 -26.02 0.50 10.69
C GLU A 110 -26.04 1.54 11.82
N ILE A 111 -24.96 2.32 11.97
CA ILE A 111 -24.89 3.37 12.99
C ILE A 111 -25.99 4.42 12.75
N LYS A 112 -26.19 4.86 11.50
CA LYS A 112 -27.24 5.81 11.15
C LYS A 112 -28.64 5.28 11.47
N LYS A 113 -28.90 4.01 11.16
CA LYS A 113 -30.18 3.36 11.48
C LYS A 113 -30.41 3.34 12.99
N TYR A 114 -29.41 2.90 13.75
CA TYR A 114 -29.49 2.85 15.20
C TYR A 114 -29.69 4.24 15.83
N GLN A 115 -28.97 5.27 15.36
CA GLN A 115 -29.16 6.64 15.82
C GLN A 115 -30.58 7.16 15.53
N LYS A 116 -31.16 6.81 14.38
CA LYS A 116 -32.54 7.19 14.04
C LYS A 116 -33.53 6.54 14.99
N GLU A 117 -33.36 5.25 15.28
CA GLU A 117 -34.20 4.52 16.25
C GLU A 117 -34.10 5.13 17.66
N LEU A 118 -32.87 5.49 18.08
CA LEU A 118 -32.65 6.11 19.38
C LEU A 118 -33.35 7.47 19.49
N LYS A 119 -33.21 8.34 18.47
CA LYS A 119 -33.89 9.65 18.43
C LYS A 119 -35.41 9.53 18.49
N VAL A 120 -35.99 8.56 17.79
CA VAL A 120 -37.44 8.31 17.83
C VAL A 120 -37.87 7.89 19.22
N LYS A 121 -37.09 7.05 19.90
CA LYS A 121 -37.38 6.65 21.28
C LYS A 121 -37.27 7.81 22.24
N GLU A 122 -36.17 8.58 22.17
CA GLU A 122 -35.97 9.79 23.00
C GLU A 122 -37.10 10.80 22.82
N THR A 123 -37.60 11.01 21.59
CA THR A 123 -38.72 11.92 21.33
C THR A 123 -40.01 11.42 22.00
N LYS A 124 -40.32 10.12 21.90
CA LYS A 124 -41.49 9.54 22.57
C LYS A 124 -41.38 9.62 24.09
N ASP A 125 -40.21 9.32 24.64
CA ASP A 125 -39.96 9.39 26.08
C ASP A 125 -40.13 10.85 26.58
N LEU A 126 -39.67 11.85 25.81
CA LEU A 126 -39.89 13.27 26.10
C LEU A 126 -41.37 13.67 26.03
N ASP A 127 -42.10 13.19 25.02
CA ASP A 127 -43.54 13.43 24.90
C ASP A 127 -44.32 12.83 26.09
N GLU A 128 -43.96 11.62 26.52
CA GLU A 128 -44.55 10.96 27.70
C GLU A 128 -44.24 11.72 28.99
N ILE A 129 -42.99 12.16 29.18
CA ILE A 129 -42.60 13.00 30.34
C ILE A 129 -43.38 14.32 30.34
N ALA A 130 -43.54 14.95 29.18
CA ALA A 130 -44.32 16.19 29.06
C ALA A 130 -45.78 15.98 29.47
N LEU A 131 -46.43 14.90 29.01
CA LEU A 131 -47.79 14.53 29.42
C LEU A 131 -47.92 14.26 30.92
N MET A 132 -46.97 13.53 31.52
CA MET A 132 -46.97 13.27 32.97
C MET A 132 -46.78 14.54 33.80
N THR A 133 -45.98 15.48 33.31
CA THR A 133 -45.69 16.74 34.01
C THR A 133 -46.89 17.69 33.91
N PHE A 134 -47.43 17.90 32.71
CA PHE A 134 -48.60 18.76 32.49
C PHE A 134 -49.86 18.22 33.16
N GLY A 135 -50.03 16.89 33.23
CA GLY A 135 -51.15 16.26 33.94
C GLY A 135 -51.08 16.37 35.47
N LYS A 136 -49.93 16.72 36.04
CA LYS A 136 -49.77 16.96 37.49
C LYS A 136 -50.12 18.39 37.91
N ASP A 137 -49.99 19.37 37.01
CA ASP A 137 -50.27 20.78 37.30
C ASP A 137 -51.78 21.13 37.23
N TYR A 138 -52.64 20.19 36.83
CA TYR A 138 -54.11 20.32 36.79
C TYR A 138 -54.85 19.64 37.96
N LYS A 139 -54.21 19.51 39.14
CA LYS A 139 -54.86 19.05 40.37
C LYS A 139 -54.73 20.05 41.51
#